data_AF-A0A2D7M057-F1
#
_entry.id   AF-A0A2D7M057-F1
#
_cell.length_a   1.000
_cell.length_b   1.000
_cell.length_c   1.000
_cell.angle_alpha   90.00
_cell.angle_beta   90.00
_cell.angle_gamma   90.00
#
_symmetry.space_group_name_H-M   'P 1'
#
loop_
_entity.id
_entity.type
_entity.pdbx_description
1 polymer ?
#
loop_
_entity_poly.entity_id
_entity_poly.type
_entity_poly.pdbx_seq_one_letter_code
_entity_poly.pdbx_strand_id
1 'polypeptide(L)' 'MLKEIREMASQPLDPDERAKKLLGKAAPDFTLEDLDGDEVKLSDYQGKTVLLAFWGYS' A
#
# COMPACT_ATOMS: atom_id res chain seq x y z
N MET A 1 -24.61 -18.53 -0.12
CA MET A 1 -23.42 -18.48 -1.01
C MET A 1 -23.02 -17.06 -1.44
N LEU A 2 -23.70 -16.38 -2.38
CA LEU A 2 -23.25 -15.05 -2.86
C LEU A 2 -23.33 -13.94 -1.78
N LYS A 3 -24.30 -14.03 -0.86
CA LYS A 3 -24.47 -13.08 0.24
C LYS A 3 -23.36 -13.20 1.29
N GLU A 4 -22.93 -14.43 1.61
CA GLU A 4 -21.86 -14.72 2.57
C GLU A 4 -20.49 -14.28 2.04
N ILE A 5 -20.21 -14.50 0.74
CA ILE A 5 -18.97 -14.06 0.10
C ILE A 5 -18.86 -12.52 0.15
N ARG A 6 -19.97 -11.80 -0.07
CA ARG A 6 -20.02 -10.34 0.06
C ARG A 6 -19.83 -9.88 1.49
N GLU A 7 -20.40 -10.55 2.47
CA GLU A 7 -20.18 -10.22 3.89
C GLU A 7 -18.72 -10.45 4.31
N MET A 8 -18.13 -11.58 3.95
CA MET A 8 -16.71 -11.86 4.23
C MET A 8 -15.78 -10.84 3.58
N ALA A 9 -16.08 -10.40 2.35
CA ALA A 9 -15.32 -9.36 1.66
C ALA A 9 -15.57 -7.95 2.23
N SER A 10 -16.69 -7.73 2.93
CA SER A 10 -17.04 -6.46 3.56
C SER A 10 -16.43 -6.28 4.96
N GLN A 11 -16.00 -7.38 5.60
CA GLN A 11 -15.28 -7.28 6.86
C GLN A 11 -13.89 -6.71 6.58
N PRO A 12 -13.52 -5.57 7.21
CA PRO A 12 -12.18 -5.06 7.08
C PRO A 12 -11.25 -6.11 7.70
N LEU A 13 -10.50 -6.82 6.84
CA LEU A 13 -9.38 -7.63 7.30
C LEU A 13 -8.55 -6.79 8.26
N ASP A 14 -8.24 -7.38 9.41
CA ASP A 14 -7.35 -6.80 10.40
C ASP A 14 -6.09 -6.24 9.68
N PRO A 15 -5.64 -5.01 9.99
CA PRO A 15 -4.48 -4.40 9.34
C PRO A 15 -3.24 -5.30 9.36
N ASP A 16 -3.02 -6.06 10.43
CA ASP A 16 -1.91 -7.00 10.55
C ASP A 16 -2.09 -8.21 9.63
N GLU A 17 -3.31 -8.70 9.43
CA GLU A 17 -3.58 -9.75 8.44
C GLU A 17 -3.36 -9.27 7.00
N ARG A 18 -3.75 -8.03 6.69
CA ARG A 18 -3.48 -7.43 5.38
C ARG A 18 -1.98 -7.28 5.14
N ALA A 19 -1.25 -6.76 6.13
CA ALA A 19 0.20 -6.59 6.06
C ALA A 19 0.91 -7.93 5.87
N LYS A 20 0.52 -8.96 6.63
CA LYS A 20 1.09 -10.32 6.49
C LYS A 20 0.95 -10.88 5.08
N LYS A 21 -0.17 -10.62 4.38
CA LYS A 21 -0.40 -11.10 3.00
C LYS A 21 0.50 -10.43 1.95
N LEU A 22 1.16 -9.33 2.30
CA LEU A 22 2.06 -8.57 1.41
C LEU A 22 3.54 -8.84 1.69
N LEU A 23 3.89 -9.50 2.80
CA LEU A 23 5.27 -9.85 3.13
C LEU A 23 5.92 -10.69 2.02
N GLY A 24 7.13 -10.28 1.61
CA GLY A 24 7.91 -10.95 0.57
C GLY A 24 7.41 -10.72 -0.87
N LYS A 25 6.27 -10.05 -1.06
CA LYS A 25 5.83 -9.60 -2.39
C LYS A 25 6.51 -8.30 -2.75
N ALA A 26 6.73 -8.08 -4.04
CA ALA A 26 7.17 -6.78 -4.53
C ALA A 26 6.15 -5.71 -4.13
N ALA A 27 6.64 -4.58 -3.61
CA ALA A 27 5.80 -3.42 -3.36
C ALA A 27 5.22 -2.93 -4.71
N PRO A 28 3.91 -2.62 -4.78
CA PRO A 28 3.32 -2.03 -5.98
C PRO A 28 4.00 -0.70 -6.31
N ASP A 29 4.38 -0.52 -7.57
CA ASP A 29 4.95 0.75 -8.01
C ASP A 29 3.88 1.85 -8.05
N PHE A 30 4.30 3.08 -7.79
CA PHE A 30 3.45 4.26 -7.90
C PHE A 30 4.30 5.46 -8.31
N THR A 31 3.65 6.48 -8.86
CA THR A 31 4.24 7.79 -9.13
C THR A 31 3.43 8.85 -8.40
N LEU A 32 4.10 9.72 -7.66
CA LEU A 32 3.50 10.85 -6.97
C LEU A 32 4.28 12.12 -7.31
N GLU A 33 3.60 13.26 -7.23
CA GLU A 33 4.24 14.56 -7.22
C GLU A 33 4.79 14.82 -5.80
N ASP A 34 6.04 15.28 -5.71
CA ASP A 34 6.62 15.71 -4.45
C ASP A 34 6.23 17.16 -4.08
N LEU A 35 6.88 17.73 -3.06
CA LEU A 35 6.55 19.08 -2.59
C LEU A 35 7.05 20.19 -3.52
N ASP A 36 8.00 19.88 -4.40
CA ASP A 36 8.58 20.81 -5.36
C ASP A 36 7.88 20.72 -6.73
N GLY A 37 6.96 19.75 -6.89
CA GLY A 37 6.20 19.52 -8.12
C GLY A 37 6.81 18.48 -9.04
N ASP A 38 7.88 17.81 -8.61
CA ASP A 38 8.59 16.82 -9.42
C ASP A 38 7.93 15.43 -9.29
N GLU A 39 7.94 14.67 -10.39
CA GLU A 39 7.47 13.28 -10.36
C GLU A 39 8.50 12.37 -9.69
N VAL A 40 8.05 11.63 -8.67
CA VAL A 40 8.84 10.62 -7.96
C VAL A 40 8.18 9.26 -8.09
N LYS A 41 8.95 8.23 -8.49
CA LYS A 41 8.48 6.83 -8.56
C LYS A 41 9.04 6.01 -7.41
N LEU A 42 8.28 5.05 -6.90
CA LEU A 42 8.81 4.11 -5.90
C LEU A 42 9.98 3.30 -6.47
N SER A 43 9.91 2.93 -7.75
CA SER A 43 10.96 2.21 -8.46
C SER A 43 12.30 2.96 -8.54
N ASP A 44 12.33 4.29 -8.37
CA ASP A 44 13.57 5.07 -8.32
C ASP A 44 14.43 4.73 -7.08
N TYR A 45 13.84 4.10 -6.06
CA TYR A 45 14.50 3.69 -4.83
C TYR A 45 14.94 2.22 -4.79
N GLN A 46 14.86 1.49 -5.90
CA GLN A 46 15.30 0.10 -5.95
C GLN A 46 16.77 -0.08 -5.48
N GLY A 47 17.02 -1.18 -4.75
CA GLY A 47 18.32 -1.45 -4.14
C GLY A 47 18.57 -0.75 -2.81
N LYS A 48 17.65 0.11 -2.35
CA LYS A 48 17.68 0.72 -1.01
C LYS A 48 16.61 0.11 -0.12
N THR A 49 16.86 0.07 1.19
CA THR A 49 15.81 -0.19 2.19
C THR A 49 15.00 1.09 2.37
N VAL A 50 13.69 1.02 2.11
CA VAL A 50 12.77 2.17 2.15
C VAL A 50 11.66 1.90 3.16
N LEU A 51 11.33 2.91 3.96
CA LEU A 51 10.14 2.94 4.80
C LEU A 51 9.15 3.93 4.20
N LEU A 52 7.94 3.46 3.88
CA LEU A 52 6.83 4.31 3.47
C LEU A 52 5.97 4.61 4.69
N ALA A 53 5.71 5.88 4.93
CA ALA A 53 4.81 6.32 5.97
C ALA A 53 3.78 7.28 5.37
N PHE A 54 2.51 7.00 5.66
CA PHE A 54 1.36 7.69 5.12
C PHE A 54 0.80 8.61 6.20
N TRP A 55 0.81 9.91 5.96
CA TRP A 55 0.29 10.93 6.87
C TRP A 55 -0.26 12.11 6.07
N GLY A 56 -1.03 12.94 6.76
CA GLY A 56 -1.62 14.16 6.23
C GLY A 56 -2.38 14.85 7.35
N TYR A 57 -2.53 16.16 7.26
CA TYR A 57 -3.45 16.90 8.12
C TYR A 57 -4.71 17.23 7.34
N SER A 58 -5.84 17.20 8.04
CA SER A 58 -7.15 17.62 7.55
C SER A 58 -7.34 19.11 7.71
#